data_AF-A0A443Q2M3-F1
#
_entry.id   AF-A0A443Q2M3-F1
#
_cell.length_a   1.000
_cell.length_b   1.000
_cell.length_c   1.000
_cell.angle_alpha   90.00
_cell.angle_beta   90.00
_cell.angle_gamma   90.00
#
_symmetry.space_group_name_H-M   'P 1'
#
loop_
_entity.id
_entity.type
_entity.pdbx_description
1 polymer ?
#
loop_
_entity_poly.entity_id
_entity_poly.type
_entity_poly.pdbx_seq_one_letter_code
_entity_poly.pdbx_strand_id
1 'polypeptide(L)'
;MDRPSSSRLRPTASNKRHRQRIEEVVEEVQEWVALKCLSHRQKIPHWQLNESGRFRELVDKSNLSPLITASYRSASKILVSCFVERWQPETNTFHMPFGEMSISLDDVVTILGILVSSRSVPYSGRMSFQDAHSLPVDTLGVDPNEANDELQQIRGQSVRLEWLRGRFSNITDEDGNDMIDYAVRAYLLYLLGCTLFTDKTGTCVPIMYLTLLTNLERVRTYAWDAAALAYLYRQLGLATRHEVKQIAGYLKLLEAWIYEHFECLASTLNIHYGVS
;
A
#
# COMPACT_ATOMS: atom_id res chain seq x y z
N MET A 1 -46.56 33.27 -26.69
CA MET A 1 -45.55 32.56 -25.89
C MET A 1 -46.16 31.23 -25.51
N ASP A 2 -45.79 30.15 -26.21
CA ASP A 2 -46.19 28.78 -25.86
C ASP A 2 -44.94 27.90 -25.81
N ARG A 3 -44.75 27.20 -24.67
CA ARG A 3 -43.65 26.23 -24.47
C ARG A 3 -44.05 24.88 -25.06
N PRO A 4 -43.14 24.13 -25.69
CA PRO A 4 -43.44 22.77 -26.14
C PRO A 4 -43.38 21.76 -24.97
N SER A 5 -44.36 20.86 -24.95
CA SER A 5 -44.55 19.79 -23.97
C SER A 5 -43.46 18.71 -24.08
N SER A 6 -42.77 18.45 -22.96
CA SER A 6 -41.83 17.34 -22.80
C SER A 6 -42.57 16.00 -22.76
N SER A 7 -42.36 15.16 -23.78
CA SER A 7 -42.83 13.78 -23.80
C SER A 7 -41.98 12.92 -22.86
N ARG A 8 -42.55 12.49 -21.72
CA ARG A 8 -41.94 11.44 -20.88
C ARG A 8 -41.97 10.11 -21.64
N LEU A 9 -40.81 9.66 -22.10
CA LEU A 9 -40.63 8.31 -22.63
C LEU A 9 -40.96 7.28 -21.54
N ARG A 10 -41.98 6.44 -21.77
CA ARG A 10 -42.28 5.30 -20.89
C ARG A 10 -41.19 4.24 -21.07
N PRO A 11 -40.65 3.64 -19.99
CA PRO A 11 -39.69 2.56 -20.11
C PRO A 11 -40.30 1.37 -20.87
N THR A 12 -39.62 0.88 -21.89
CA THR A 12 -40.00 -0.33 -22.63
C THR A 12 -39.81 -1.58 -21.76
N ALA A 13 -40.55 -2.66 -22.03
CA ALA A 13 -40.48 -3.91 -21.27
C ALA A 13 -39.05 -4.51 -21.21
N SER A 14 -38.20 -4.21 -22.20
CA SER A 14 -36.78 -4.60 -22.23
C SER A 14 -35.94 -3.87 -21.18
N ASN A 15 -36.20 -2.57 -20.96
CA ASN A 15 -35.53 -1.77 -19.91
C ASN A 15 -35.98 -2.18 -18.50
N LYS A 16 -37.22 -2.64 -18.34
CA LYS A 16 -37.68 -3.24 -17.08
C LYS A 16 -36.99 -4.57 -16.80
N ARG A 17 -36.85 -5.44 -17.81
CA ARG A 17 -36.15 -6.73 -17.68
C ARG A 17 -34.65 -6.58 -17.39
N HIS A 18 -33.98 -5.60 -17.98
CA HIS A 18 -32.58 -5.30 -17.65
C HIS A 18 -32.42 -4.78 -16.23
N ARG A 19 -33.32 -3.89 -15.77
CA ARG A 19 -33.32 -3.43 -14.38
C ARG A 19 -33.64 -4.54 -13.39
N GLN A 20 -34.63 -5.38 -13.70
CA GLN A 20 -34.95 -6.56 -12.89
C GLN A 20 -33.78 -7.54 -12.83
N ARG A 21 -33.05 -7.76 -13.93
CA ARG A 21 -31.83 -8.59 -13.89
C ARG A 21 -30.70 -7.98 -13.07
N ILE A 22 -30.55 -6.66 -13.08
CA ILE A 22 -29.57 -5.97 -12.23
C ILE A 22 -30.01 -6.03 -10.76
N GLU A 23 -31.31 -5.87 -10.48
CA GLU A 23 -31.89 -5.95 -9.14
C GLU A 23 -31.89 -7.38 -8.59
N GLU A 24 -32.16 -8.40 -9.42
CA GLU A 24 -32.06 -9.82 -9.06
C GLU A 24 -30.59 -10.24 -8.85
N VAL A 25 -29.65 -9.75 -9.67
CA VAL A 25 -28.20 -9.92 -9.40
C VAL A 25 -27.76 -9.17 -8.14
N VAL A 26 -28.50 -8.16 -7.68
CA VAL A 26 -28.24 -7.45 -6.43
C VAL A 26 -28.93 -8.14 -5.23
N GLU A 27 -30.06 -8.82 -5.44
CA GLU A 27 -30.81 -9.54 -4.38
C GLU A 27 -30.30 -10.98 -4.14
N GLU A 28 -29.71 -11.65 -5.15
CA GLU A 28 -29.05 -12.95 -4.96
C GLU A 28 -27.70 -12.85 -4.24
N VAL A 29 -27.22 -11.63 -4.01
CA VAL A 29 -25.99 -11.36 -3.28
C VAL A 29 -26.29 -11.33 -1.80
N GLN A 30 -26.14 -12.50 -1.21
CA GLN A 30 -25.90 -12.70 0.21
C GLN A 30 -24.91 -11.64 0.74
N GLU A 31 -25.44 -10.64 1.48
CA GLU A 31 -24.71 -9.56 2.16
C GLU A 31 -23.39 -9.14 1.49
N TRP A 32 -23.45 -8.44 0.34
CA TRP A 32 -22.26 -7.85 -0.29
C TRP A 32 -21.68 -6.77 0.62
N VAL A 33 -20.74 -7.15 1.48
CA VAL A 33 -19.97 -6.20 2.28
C VAL A 33 -18.64 -5.99 1.59
N ALA A 34 -18.52 -4.86 0.89
CA ALA A 34 -17.27 -4.44 0.26
C ALA A 34 -16.11 -4.46 1.28
N LEU A 35 -14.94 -4.91 0.83
CA LEU A 35 -13.76 -5.02 1.67
C LEU A 35 -13.35 -3.64 2.20
N LYS A 36 -13.01 -3.60 3.49
CA LYS A 36 -12.31 -2.45 4.04
C LYS A 36 -10.88 -2.42 3.50
N CYS A 37 -10.61 -1.48 2.60
CA CYS A 37 -9.26 -1.19 2.11
C CYS A 37 -8.47 -0.45 3.18
N LEU A 38 -7.39 -1.07 3.64
CA LEU A 38 -6.47 -0.48 4.61
C LEU A 38 -5.32 0.18 3.87
N SER A 39 -5.14 1.46 4.13
CA SER A 39 -4.02 2.25 3.60
C SER A 39 -3.59 3.24 4.67
N HIS A 40 -2.28 3.30 4.92
CA HIS A 40 -1.70 4.19 5.93
C HIS A 40 -0.94 5.36 5.29
N ARG A 41 -1.19 5.59 4.00
CA ARG A 41 -0.56 6.66 3.22
C ARG A 41 -0.86 8.06 3.76
N GLN A 42 -2.03 8.26 4.37
CA GLN A 42 -2.37 9.52 5.05
C GLN A 42 -1.43 9.85 6.21
N LYS A 43 -0.66 8.87 6.70
CA LYS A 43 0.35 9.11 7.73
C LYS A 43 1.65 9.67 7.15
N ILE A 44 1.95 9.41 5.87
CA ILE A 44 3.20 9.87 5.22
C ILE A 44 3.39 11.40 5.36
N PRO A 45 2.38 12.26 5.12
CA PRO A 45 2.51 13.71 5.33
C PRO A 45 2.76 14.12 6.79
N HIS A 46 2.53 13.25 7.77
CA HIS A 46 2.77 13.56 9.18
C HIS A 46 4.25 13.51 9.56
N TRP A 47 5.10 12.93 8.71
CA TRP A 47 6.55 13.01 8.81
C TRP A 47 7.07 13.74 7.57
N GLN A 48 7.14 15.06 7.69
CA GLN A 48 7.57 15.92 6.59
C GLN A 48 9.06 15.73 6.34
N LEU A 49 9.42 15.52 5.08
CA LEU A 49 10.80 15.59 4.63
C LEU A 49 11.17 17.04 4.38
N ASN A 50 12.36 17.43 4.82
CA ASN A 50 12.99 18.65 4.34
C ASN A 50 13.18 18.57 2.82
N GLU A 51 13.06 19.72 2.15
CA GLU A 51 13.20 19.82 0.68
C GLU A 51 14.65 19.55 0.21
N SER A 52 15.62 19.75 1.08
CA SER A 52 17.05 19.62 0.80
C SER A 52 17.80 19.16 2.04
N GLY A 53 18.97 18.54 1.86
CA GLY A 53 19.84 18.11 2.95
C GLY A 53 20.33 16.67 2.80
N ARG A 54 21.21 16.24 3.70
CA ARG A 54 21.74 14.87 3.76
C ARG A 54 20.61 13.88 3.97
N PHE A 55 19.64 14.20 4.83
CA PHE A 55 18.49 13.33 5.08
C PHE A 55 17.74 13.03 3.77
N ARG A 56 17.42 14.09 3.03
CA ARG A 56 16.71 13.98 1.73
C ARG A 56 17.54 13.22 0.71
N GLU A 57 18.84 13.51 0.62
CA GLU A 57 19.76 12.85 -0.31
C GLU A 57 19.83 11.33 -0.06
N LEU A 58 19.90 10.91 1.20
CA LEU A 58 19.93 9.48 1.55
C LEU A 58 18.61 8.77 1.23
N VAL A 59 17.47 9.45 1.44
CA VAL A 59 16.16 8.92 1.03
C VAL A 59 16.07 8.79 -0.49
N ASP A 60 16.52 9.79 -1.24
CA ASP A 60 16.54 9.72 -2.72
C ASP A 60 17.48 8.61 -3.23
N LYS A 61 18.65 8.44 -2.61
CA LYS A 61 19.59 7.34 -2.93
C LYS A 61 19.04 5.94 -2.66
N SER A 62 17.95 5.82 -1.89
CA SER A 62 17.33 4.53 -1.56
C SER A 62 16.47 3.94 -2.69
N ASN A 63 16.15 4.73 -3.73
CA ASN A 63 15.14 4.44 -4.77
C ASN A 63 13.70 4.26 -4.25
N LEU A 64 13.40 4.62 -3.00
CA LEU A 64 12.06 4.53 -2.42
C LEU A 64 11.28 5.85 -2.47
N SER A 65 11.90 6.95 -2.91
CA SER A 65 11.23 8.25 -3.04
C SER A 65 9.94 8.26 -3.86
N PRO A 66 9.79 7.48 -4.96
CA PRO A 66 8.52 7.42 -5.71
C PRO A 66 7.31 7.00 -4.85
N LEU A 67 7.53 6.27 -3.75
CA LEU A 67 6.46 5.88 -2.81
C LEU A 67 5.85 7.09 -2.09
N ILE A 68 6.60 8.18 -1.95
CA ILE A 68 6.15 9.42 -1.31
C ILE A 68 5.19 10.16 -2.23
N THR A 69 5.53 10.29 -3.51
CA THR A 69 4.73 11.02 -4.51
C THR A 69 3.47 10.26 -4.93
N ALA A 70 3.50 8.93 -4.89
CA ALA A 70 2.33 8.09 -5.19
C ALA A 70 1.25 8.09 -4.07
N SER A 71 1.37 8.95 -3.04
CA SER A 71 0.59 8.85 -1.80
C SER A 71 -0.80 9.50 -1.82
N TYR A 72 -1.15 10.30 -2.84
CA TYR A 72 -2.25 11.28 -2.77
C TYR A 72 -3.68 10.78 -3.12
N ARG A 73 -3.90 9.49 -3.42
CA ARG A 73 -5.26 8.97 -3.69
C ARG A 73 -5.61 7.75 -2.81
N SER A 74 -6.81 7.80 -2.20
CA SER A 74 -7.40 6.71 -1.42
C SER A 74 -7.91 5.59 -2.32
N ALA A 75 -7.79 4.33 -1.87
CA ALA A 75 -8.24 3.20 -2.68
C ALA A 75 -9.76 3.05 -2.72
N SER A 76 -10.32 2.89 -3.92
CA SER A 76 -11.73 2.60 -4.17
C SER A 76 -12.06 1.21 -3.65
N LYS A 77 -12.79 1.16 -2.52
CA LYS A 77 -13.22 -0.10 -1.89
C LYS A 77 -14.02 -0.99 -2.82
N ILE A 78 -14.86 -0.38 -3.67
CA ILE A 78 -15.69 -1.09 -4.63
C ILE A 78 -14.79 -1.74 -5.69
N LEU A 79 -13.88 -0.94 -6.29
CA LEU A 79 -12.98 -1.41 -7.33
C LEU A 79 -12.09 -2.56 -6.83
N VAL A 80 -11.47 -2.37 -5.66
CA VAL A 80 -10.64 -3.40 -5.04
C VAL A 80 -11.44 -4.67 -4.75
N SER A 81 -12.65 -4.55 -4.21
CA SER A 81 -13.49 -5.74 -3.91
C SER A 81 -13.84 -6.51 -5.19
N CYS A 82 -14.24 -5.83 -6.27
CA CYS A 82 -14.55 -6.47 -7.54
C CYS A 82 -13.35 -7.24 -8.11
N PHE A 83 -12.13 -6.71 -7.98
CA PHE A 83 -10.93 -7.39 -8.46
C PHE A 83 -10.49 -8.53 -7.54
N VAL A 84 -10.69 -8.40 -6.22
CA VAL A 84 -10.43 -9.50 -5.28
C VAL A 84 -11.34 -10.70 -5.57
N GLU A 85 -12.62 -10.50 -5.89
CA GLU A 85 -13.52 -11.60 -6.27
C GLU A 85 -13.07 -12.37 -7.51
N ARG A 86 -12.28 -11.71 -8.38
CA ARG A 86 -11.73 -12.30 -9.60
C ARG A 86 -10.35 -12.90 -9.39
N TRP A 87 -9.75 -12.72 -8.21
CA TRP A 87 -8.40 -13.22 -7.93
C TRP A 87 -8.41 -14.73 -7.70
N GLN A 88 -7.54 -15.43 -8.42
CA GLN A 88 -7.27 -16.85 -8.25
C GLN A 88 -5.93 -17.07 -7.53
N PRO A 89 -5.94 -17.47 -6.25
CA PRO A 89 -4.73 -17.61 -5.44
C PRO A 89 -3.74 -18.67 -5.94
N GLU A 90 -4.21 -19.72 -6.60
CA GLU A 90 -3.39 -20.83 -7.08
C GLU A 90 -2.49 -20.42 -8.25
N THR A 91 -2.99 -19.58 -9.15
CA THR A 91 -2.28 -19.11 -10.35
C THR A 91 -1.69 -17.71 -10.19
N ASN A 92 -2.10 -16.97 -9.14
CA ASN A 92 -1.80 -15.55 -8.94
C ASN A 92 -2.25 -14.69 -10.12
N THR A 93 -3.47 -14.93 -10.61
CA THR A 93 -4.07 -14.22 -11.74
C THR A 93 -5.49 -13.75 -11.41
N PHE A 94 -5.93 -12.67 -12.04
CA PHE A 94 -7.33 -12.26 -12.14
C PHE A 94 -8.02 -13.02 -13.28
N HIS A 95 -9.15 -13.64 -12.98
CA HIS A 95 -10.04 -14.26 -13.96
C HIS A 95 -10.96 -13.21 -14.58
N MET A 96 -10.68 -12.85 -15.82
CA MET A 96 -11.47 -11.90 -16.60
C MET A 96 -12.31 -12.64 -17.66
N PRO A 97 -13.38 -12.03 -18.19
CA PRO A 97 -14.20 -12.65 -19.23
C PRO A 97 -13.43 -13.01 -20.52
N PHE A 98 -12.26 -12.40 -20.72
CA PHE A 98 -11.41 -12.57 -21.90
C PHE A 98 -10.10 -13.32 -21.60
N GLY A 99 -9.92 -13.86 -20.39
CA GLY A 99 -8.74 -14.64 -20.01
C GLY A 99 -8.19 -14.29 -18.62
N GLU A 100 -7.04 -14.88 -18.30
CA GLU A 100 -6.30 -14.56 -17.08
C GLU A 100 -5.37 -13.36 -17.30
N MET A 101 -5.30 -12.49 -16.30
CA MET A 101 -4.36 -11.36 -16.26
C MET A 101 -3.66 -11.29 -14.91
N SER A 102 -2.44 -10.77 -14.84
CA SER A 102 -1.75 -10.57 -13.58
C SER A 102 -0.89 -9.30 -13.63
N ILE A 103 -0.52 -8.81 -12.45
CA ILE A 103 0.38 -7.65 -12.34
C ILE A 103 1.82 -8.17 -12.50
N SER A 104 2.50 -7.75 -13.54
CA SER A 104 3.89 -8.11 -13.78
C SER A 104 4.86 -7.19 -13.01
N LEU A 105 6.15 -7.56 -12.98
CA LEU A 105 7.19 -6.65 -12.51
C LEU A 105 7.36 -5.43 -13.43
N ASP A 106 7.07 -5.58 -14.72
CA ASP A 106 7.11 -4.47 -15.68
C ASP A 106 6.03 -3.41 -15.35
N ASP A 107 4.83 -3.87 -14.98
CA ASP A 107 3.76 -3.00 -14.47
C ASP A 107 4.21 -2.27 -13.21
N VAL A 108 4.86 -2.97 -12.27
CA VAL A 108 5.36 -2.37 -11.03
C VAL A 108 6.34 -1.23 -11.31
N VAL A 109 7.28 -1.45 -12.23
CA VAL A 109 8.28 -0.43 -12.61
C VAL A 109 7.60 0.75 -13.28
N THR A 110 6.70 0.48 -14.23
CA THR A 110 6.00 1.51 -15.01
C THR A 110 5.08 2.35 -14.13
N ILE A 111 4.33 1.71 -13.24
CA ILE A 111 3.34 2.36 -12.37
C ILE A 111 3.99 3.09 -11.19
N LEU A 112 4.99 2.46 -10.57
CA LEU A 112 5.54 2.94 -9.29
C LEU A 112 6.86 3.69 -9.46
N GLY A 113 7.52 3.57 -10.61
CA GLY A 113 8.83 4.18 -10.85
C GLY A 113 9.94 3.60 -9.96
N ILE A 114 9.69 2.47 -9.29
CA ILE A 114 10.70 1.76 -8.49
C ILE A 114 11.51 0.90 -9.44
N LEU A 115 12.83 1.08 -9.45
CA LEU A 115 13.71 0.34 -10.33
C LEU A 115 13.81 -1.14 -9.93
N VAL A 116 13.75 -2.02 -10.94
CA VAL A 116 14.03 -3.46 -10.75
C VAL A 116 15.43 -3.62 -10.21
N SER A 117 15.52 -4.35 -9.11
CA SER A 117 16.79 -4.64 -8.45
C SER A 117 16.97 -6.13 -8.27
N SER A 118 18.22 -6.59 -8.26
CA SER A 118 18.54 -8.02 -8.35
C SER A 118 18.71 -8.74 -7.01
N ARG A 119 18.84 -8.02 -5.89
CA ARG A 119 18.97 -8.68 -4.58
C ARG A 119 17.60 -8.99 -3.99
N SER A 120 17.38 -10.28 -3.71
CA SER A 120 16.18 -10.73 -3.01
C SER A 120 16.03 -9.99 -1.67
N VAL A 121 14.80 -9.59 -1.36
CA VAL A 121 14.40 -9.24 0.00
C VAL A 121 14.16 -10.56 0.74
N PRO A 122 15.03 -10.97 1.69
CA PRO A 122 14.81 -12.22 2.41
C PRO A 122 13.53 -12.14 3.23
N TYR A 123 12.63 -13.11 3.03
CA TYR A 123 11.61 -13.41 4.02
C TYR A 123 12.28 -14.24 5.13
N SER A 124 12.95 -13.56 6.05
CA SER A 124 13.34 -14.19 7.30
C SER A 124 12.06 -14.46 8.09
N GLY A 125 11.91 -15.68 8.60
CA GLY A 125 10.77 -16.05 9.46
C GLY A 125 10.73 -15.23 10.76
N ARG A 126 10.04 -15.75 11.79
CA ARG A 126 10.03 -15.06 13.09
C ARG A 126 11.46 -14.96 13.63
N MET A 127 11.83 -13.74 13.99
CA MET A 127 13.12 -13.42 14.59
C MET A 127 13.06 -13.75 16.09
N SER A 128 14.19 -14.12 16.71
CA SER A 128 14.23 -14.27 18.16
C SER A 128 13.93 -12.92 18.83
N PHE A 129 13.40 -12.92 20.06
CA PHE A 129 13.15 -11.66 20.77
C PHE A 129 14.46 -10.87 20.96
N GLN A 130 15.57 -11.56 21.21
CA GLN A 130 16.89 -10.94 21.38
C GLN A 130 17.36 -10.22 20.12
N ASP A 131 17.24 -10.86 18.96
CA ASP A 131 17.64 -10.25 17.68
C ASP A 131 16.72 -9.06 17.34
N ALA A 132 15.41 -9.22 17.57
CA ALA A 132 14.43 -8.16 17.37
C ALA A 132 14.70 -6.95 18.29
N HIS A 133 15.14 -7.20 19.52
CA HIS A 133 15.54 -6.18 20.49
C HIS A 133 16.84 -5.46 20.11
N SER A 134 17.86 -6.19 19.65
CA SER A 134 19.13 -5.61 19.23
C SER A 134 19.02 -4.67 18.03
N LEU A 135 18.11 -4.96 17.09
CA LEU A 135 17.98 -4.20 15.85
C LEU A 135 17.75 -2.69 16.03
N PRO A 136 16.70 -2.22 16.74
CA PRO A 136 16.48 -0.79 16.92
C PRO A 136 17.56 -0.13 17.79
N VAL A 137 18.19 -0.87 18.71
CA VAL A 137 19.34 -0.36 19.47
C VAL A 137 20.52 -0.10 18.53
N ASP A 138 20.92 -1.10 17.74
CA ASP A 138 22.12 -1.05 16.91
C ASP A 138 21.94 -0.17 15.67
N THR A 139 20.74 -0.13 15.09
CA THR A 139 20.50 0.54 13.80
C THR A 139 19.81 1.88 13.91
N LEU A 140 19.11 2.16 15.02
CA LEU A 140 18.43 3.43 15.26
C LEU A 140 18.99 4.20 16.47
N GLY A 141 19.97 3.64 17.20
CA GLY A 141 20.60 4.31 18.35
C GLY A 141 19.63 4.53 19.52
N VAL A 142 18.64 3.66 19.68
CA VAL A 142 17.60 3.75 20.72
C VAL A 142 18.09 3.14 22.03
N ASP A 143 17.62 3.67 23.17
CA ASP A 143 17.92 3.09 24.48
C ASP A 143 17.40 1.64 24.57
N PRO A 144 18.20 0.69 25.10
CA PRO A 144 17.77 -0.70 25.22
C PRO A 144 16.45 -0.91 25.98
N ASN A 145 16.13 -0.09 26.98
CA ASN A 145 14.87 -0.22 27.72
C ASN A 145 13.71 0.30 26.88
N GLU A 146 13.89 1.43 26.18
CA GLU A 146 12.90 1.97 25.25
C GLU A 146 12.57 0.96 24.14
N ALA A 147 13.60 0.34 23.54
CA ALA A 147 13.43 -0.71 22.54
C ALA A 147 12.67 -1.92 23.09
N ASN A 148 12.97 -2.35 24.32
CA ASN A 148 12.27 -3.44 24.97
C ASN A 148 10.80 -3.12 25.22
N ASP A 149 10.50 -1.92 25.72
CA ASP A 149 9.13 -1.49 26.03
C ASP A 149 8.26 -1.43 24.77
N GLU A 150 8.80 -0.88 23.67
CA GLU A 150 8.10 -0.84 22.38
C GLU A 150 7.80 -2.25 21.86
N LEU A 151 8.79 -3.15 21.93
CA LEU A 151 8.63 -4.52 21.45
C LEU A 151 7.65 -5.33 22.32
N GLN A 152 7.69 -5.19 23.64
CA GLN A 152 6.79 -5.90 24.53
C GLN A 152 5.32 -5.50 24.29
N GLN A 153 5.05 -4.23 24.03
CA GLN A 153 3.70 -3.74 23.71
C GLN A 153 3.11 -4.40 22.46
N ILE A 154 3.94 -4.77 21.48
CA ILE A 154 3.51 -5.29 20.16
C ILE A 154 3.91 -6.77 19.95
N ARG A 155 4.14 -7.53 21.03
CA ARG A 155 4.49 -8.97 20.98
C ARG A 155 5.80 -9.27 20.23
N GLY A 156 6.73 -8.32 20.21
CA GLY A 156 8.15 -8.51 19.94
C GLY A 156 8.59 -8.70 18.50
N GLN A 157 7.76 -8.38 17.50
CA GLN A 157 8.09 -8.60 16.07
C GLN A 157 7.83 -7.37 15.19
N SER A 158 7.34 -6.28 15.76
CA SER A 158 6.99 -5.07 15.04
C SER A 158 7.11 -3.87 15.97
N VAL A 159 7.24 -2.69 15.37
CA VAL A 159 7.25 -1.40 16.07
C VAL A 159 6.13 -0.53 15.53
N ARG A 160 5.62 0.38 16.35
CA ARG A 160 4.59 1.33 15.95
C ARG A 160 5.16 2.39 15.02
N LEU A 161 4.39 2.70 13.98
CA LEU A 161 4.66 3.82 13.08
C LEU A 161 4.68 5.15 13.84
N GLU A 162 3.84 5.29 14.86
CA GLU A 162 3.81 6.49 15.71
C GLU A 162 5.04 6.63 16.59
N TRP A 163 5.59 5.51 17.09
CA TRP A 163 6.83 5.52 17.87
C TRP A 163 8.01 5.98 17.01
N LEU A 164 8.17 5.39 15.80
CA LEU A 164 9.19 5.81 14.84
C LEU A 164 9.10 7.31 14.54
N ARG A 165 7.89 7.79 14.22
CA ARG A 165 7.67 9.21 13.92
C ARG A 165 7.98 10.09 15.12
N GLY A 166 7.40 9.79 16.29
CA GLY A 166 7.57 10.60 17.49
C GLY A 166 9.04 10.74 17.93
N ARG A 167 9.86 9.72 17.65
CA ARG A 167 11.27 9.70 18.05
C ARG A 167 12.20 10.43 17.08
N PHE A 168 11.92 10.37 15.78
CA PHE A 168 12.86 10.77 14.72
C PHE A 168 12.35 11.87 13.80
N SER A 169 11.08 12.30 13.89
CA SER A 169 10.53 13.31 12.97
C SER A 169 11.12 14.70 13.11
N ASN A 170 11.73 15.00 14.26
CA ASN A 170 12.30 16.31 14.55
C ASN A 170 13.81 16.38 14.27
N ILE A 171 14.41 15.30 13.75
CA ILE A 171 15.82 15.30 13.35
C ILE A 171 15.97 16.11 12.07
N THR A 172 16.98 16.97 12.06
CA THR A 172 17.28 17.93 10.99
C THR A 172 18.69 17.72 10.45
N ASP A 173 19.04 18.42 9.38
CA ASP A 173 20.40 18.39 8.82
C ASP A 173 21.45 19.11 9.68
N GLU A 174 21.03 19.75 10.78
CA GLU A 174 21.93 20.32 11.80
C GLU A 174 22.40 19.27 12.81
N ASP A 175 21.72 18.13 12.90
CA ASP A 175 22.07 17.04 13.80
C ASP A 175 23.30 16.26 13.31
N GLY A 176 23.90 15.47 14.21
CA GLY A 176 25.05 14.63 13.88
C GLY A 176 24.72 13.60 12.78
N ASN A 177 25.71 13.29 11.94
CA ASN A 177 25.54 12.33 10.83
C ASN A 177 24.93 10.99 11.26
N ASP A 178 25.30 10.47 12.43
CA ASP A 178 24.75 9.21 12.95
C ASP A 178 23.25 9.33 13.26
N MET A 179 22.82 10.47 13.83
CA MET A 179 21.41 10.74 14.11
C MET A 179 20.60 10.89 12.82
N ILE A 180 21.18 11.52 11.79
CA ILE A 180 20.57 11.61 10.47
C ILE A 180 20.40 10.20 9.87
N ASP A 181 21.45 9.37 9.93
CA ASP A 181 21.38 8.00 9.42
C ASP A 181 20.33 7.16 10.17
N TYR A 182 20.22 7.29 11.50
CA TYR A 182 19.15 6.67 12.30
C TYR A 182 17.77 7.13 11.85
N ALA A 183 17.58 8.44 11.69
CA ALA A 183 16.32 9.01 11.27
C ALA A 183 15.93 8.56 9.85
N VAL A 184 16.89 8.45 8.93
CA VAL A 184 16.65 7.93 7.57
C VAL A 184 16.21 6.48 7.62
N ARG A 185 16.88 5.61 8.39
CA ARG A 185 16.46 4.20 8.55
C ARG A 185 15.06 4.09 9.14
N ALA A 186 14.75 4.89 10.16
CA ALA A 186 13.43 4.95 10.76
C ALA A 186 12.36 5.45 9.76
N TYR A 187 12.68 6.47 8.96
CA TYR A 187 11.79 7.01 7.93
C TYR A 187 11.52 6.00 6.81
N LEU A 188 12.55 5.32 6.31
CA LEU A 188 12.38 4.28 5.30
C LEU A 188 11.54 3.11 5.84
N LEU A 189 11.76 2.68 7.08
CA LEU A 189 10.93 1.66 7.73
C LEU A 189 9.47 2.12 7.86
N TYR A 190 9.26 3.38 8.26
CA TYR A 190 7.96 4.01 8.34
C TYR A 190 7.26 4.05 6.97
N LEU A 191 7.98 4.45 5.92
CA LEU A 191 7.49 4.52 4.54
C LEU A 191 7.07 3.14 4.04
N LEU A 192 7.89 2.11 4.27
CA LEU A 192 7.58 0.71 3.92
C LEU A 192 6.30 0.22 4.61
N GLY A 193 6.13 0.50 5.90
CA GLY A 193 4.91 0.16 6.65
C GLY A 193 3.68 0.92 6.16
N CYS A 194 3.85 2.16 5.69
CA CYS A 194 2.76 2.98 5.15
C CYS A 194 2.35 2.62 3.71
N THR A 195 3.19 1.88 2.99
CA THR A 195 3.03 1.63 1.54
C THR A 195 3.10 0.15 1.18
N LEU A 196 4.30 -0.39 0.98
CA LEU A 196 4.52 -1.73 0.42
C LEU A 196 3.97 -2.84 1.32
N PHE A 197 4.22 -2.72 2.62
CA PHE A 197 3.96 -3.78 3.60
C PHE A 197 2.90 -3.38 4.63
N THR A 198 1.99 -2.50 4.25
CA THR A 198 0.81 -2.16 5.04
C THR A 198 0.09 -3.44 5.46
N ASP A 199 -0.04 -3.63 6.77
CA ASP A 199 -0.71 -4.78 7.37
C ASP A 199 -2.15 -4.43 7.81
N LYS A 200 -2.81 -5.40 8.44
CA LYS A 200 -4.18 -5.23 8.94
C LYS A 200 -4.28 -4.46 10.25
N THR A 201 -3.21 -4.39 11.05
CA THR A 201 -3.20 -3.63 12.31
C THR A 201 -3.18 -2.13 12.03
N GLY A 202 -2.46 -1.75 10.98
CA GLY A 202 -2.37 -0.40 10.47
C GLY A 202 -1.64 0.60 11.33
N THR A 203 -1.03 0.14 12.40
CA THR A 203 -0.27 0.96 13.34
C THR A 203 1.17 0.52 13.44
N CYS A 204 1.51 -0.67 12.93
CA CYS A 204 2.80 -1.31 13.15
C CYS A 204 3.47 -1.69 11.84
N VAL A 205 4.80 -1.85 11.90
CA VAL A 205 5.62 -2.35 10.80
C VAL A 205 6.56 -3.44 11.33
N PRO A 206 6.70 -4.59 10.63
CA PRO A 206 7.63 -5.64 11.02
C PRO A 206 9.06 -5.13 11.14
N ILE A 207 9.68 -5.38 12.30
CA ILE A 207 11.03 -4.85 12.58
C ILE A 207 12.10 -5.52 11.73
N MET A 208 11.83 -6.71 11.20
CA MET A 208 12.74 -7.43 10.31
C MET A 208 13.17 -6.60 9.09
N TYR A 209 12.33 -5.67 8.60
CA TYR A 209 12.70 -4.83 7.46
C TYR A 209 13.85 -3.88 7.78
N LEU A 210 14.08 -3.59 9.06
CA LEU A 210 15.21 -2.78 9.52
C LEU A 210 16.56 -3.43 9.19
N THR A 211 16.63 -4.77 9.11
CA THR A 211 17.83 -5.50 8.66
C THR A 211 18.24 -5.12 7.23
N LEU A 212 17.27 -4.77 6.38
CA LEU A 212 17.49 -4.36 4.99
C LEU A 212 17.92 -2.89 4.92
N LEU A 213 17.58 -2.11 5.95
CA LEU A 213 17.83 -0.68 6.02
C LEU A 213 19.13 -0.34 6.79
N THR A 214 19.75 -1.30 7.48
CA THR A 214 21.00 -1.12 8.22
C THR A 214 22.08 -0.43 7.39
N ASN A 215 22.30 -0.90 6.16
CA ASN A 215 23.22 -0.26 5.22
C ASN A 215 22.42 0.51 4.16
N LEU A 216 22.37 1.84 4.32
CA LEU A 216 21.63 2.74 3.45
C LEU A 216 22.10 2.68 1.98
N GLU A 217 23.39 2.45 1.72
CA GLU A 217 23.91 2.33 0.35
C GLU A 217 23.38 1.09 -0.38
N ARG A 218 23.07 0.04 0.37
CA ARG A 218 22.53 -1.22 -0.17
C ARG A 218 21.02 -1.18 -0.35
N VAL A 219 20.30 -0.24 0.25
CA VAL A 219 18.83 -0.19 0.19
C VAL A 219 18.34 -0.22 -1.25
N ARG A 220 18.96 0.58 -2.13
CA ARG A 220 18.58 0.66 -3.55
C ARG A 220 18.79 -0.61 -4.37
N THR A 221 19.48 -1.61 -3.81
CA THR A 221 19.84 -2.85 -4.51
C THR A 221 18.88 -4.00 -4.23
N TYR A 222 17.95 -3.82 -3.29
CA TYR A 222 16.93 -4.81 -2.98
C TYR A 222 15.74 -4.70 -3.94
N ALA A 223 15.20 -5.86 -4.32
CA ALA A 223 14.04 -6.01 -5.18
C ALA A 223 12.74 -5.61 -4.46
N TRP A 224 12.61 -4.32 -4.13
CA TRP A 224 11.43 -3.76 -3.45
C TRP A 224 10.16 -3.90 -4.27
N ASP A 225 10.30 -3.79 -5.59
CA ASP A 225 9.29 -4.07 -6.60
C ASP A 225 8.72 -5.50 -6.45
N ALA A 226 9.60 -6.50 -6.49
CA ALA A 226 9.20 -7.90 -6.36
C ALA A 226 8.63 -8.22 -4.98
N ALA A 227 9.22 -7.66 -3.91
CA ALA A 227 8.72 -7.84 -2.56
C ALA A 227 7.33 -7.22 -2.38
N ALA A 228 7.09 -6.04 -2.93
CA ALA A 228 5.78 -5.38 -2.91
C ALA A 228 4.73 -6.19 -3.67
N LEU A 229 5.08 -6.67 -4.86
CA LEU A 229 4.18 -7.48 -5.70
C LEU A 229 3.83 -8.81 -5.02
N ALA A 230 4.84 -9.53 -4.51
CA ALA A 230 4.63 -10.77 -3.76
C ALA A 230 3.76 -10.55 -2.52
N TYR A 231 3.97 -9.45 -1.79
CA TYR A 231 3.14 -9.11 -0.64
C TYR A 231 1.69 -8.79 -1.07
N LEU A 232 1.49 -8.04 -2.16
CA LEU A 232 0.16 -7.75 -2.71
C LEU A 232 -0.57 -9.02 -3.12
N TYR A 233 0.08 -9.94 -3.83
CA TYR A 233 -0.49 -11.24 -4.22
C TYR A 233 -0.92 -12.05 -3.02
N ARG A 234 -0.09 -12.08 -1.98
CA ARG A 234 -0.48 -12.72 -0.72
C ARG A 234 -1.70 -12.05 -0.09
N GLN A 235 -1.79 -10.72 -0.08
CA GLN A 235 -2.96 -10.01 0.48
C GLN A 235 -4.23 -10.26 -0.33
N LEU A 236 -4.13 -10.28 -1.66
CA LEU A 236 -5.23 -10.67 -2.55
C LEU A 236 -5.72 -12.08 -2.25
N GLY A 237 -4.80 -13.06 -2.17
CA GLY A 237 -5.15 -14.45 -1.86
C GLY A 237 -5.69 -14.67 -0.44
N LEU A 238 -5.33 -13.80 0.52
CA LEU A 238 -5.97 -13.81 1.84
C LEU A 238 -7.36 -13.18 1.81
N ALA A 239 -7.58 -12.17 0.97
CA ALA A 239 -8.83 -11.43 0.89
C ALA A 239 -9.95 -12.18 0.15
N THR A 240 -9.63 -13.20 -0.66
CA THR A 240 -10.64 -14.09 -1.28
C THR A 240 -11.35 -14.99 -0.27
N ARG A 241 -10.81 -15.15 0.94
CA ARG A 241 -11.41 -15.99 1.99
C ARG A 241 -12.65 -15.31 2.57
N HIS A 242 -13.77 -16.03 2.63
CA HIS A 242 -15.08 -15.51 3.04
C HIS A 242 -15.09 -14.76 4.41
N GLU A 243 -14.24 -15.18 5.35
CA GLU A 243 -14.11 -14.57 6.68
C GLU A 243 -13.36 -13.23 6.69
N VAL A 244 -12.63 -12.93 5.62
CA VAL A 244 -11.78 -11.74 5.54
C VAL A 244 -12.59 -10.57 5.00
N LYS A 245 -12.82 -9.58 5.87
CA LYS A 245 -13.55 -8.35 5.52
C LYS A 245 -12.64 -7.15 5.23
N GLN A 246 -11.32 -7.36 5.18
CA GLN A 246 -10.33 -6.30 5.06
C GLN A 246 -9.15 -6.75 4.20
N ILE A 247 -8.63 -5.84 3.38
CA ILE A 247 -7.44 -6.05 2.56
C ILE A 247 -6.41 -4.95 2.83
N ALA A 248 -5.14 -5.34 2.86
CA ALA A 248 -4.00 -4.47 3.06
C ALA A 248 -2.97 -4.67 1.92
N GLY A 249 -1.73 -4.23 2.11
CA GLY A 249 -0.69 -4.25 1.08
C GLY A 249 -0.75 -3.03 0.16
N TYR A 250 -0.01 -3.09 -0.95
CA TYR A 250 0.18 -1.91 -1.78
C TYR A 250 -0.99 -1.65 -2.74
N LEU A 251 -2.18 -1.34 -2.20
CA LEU A 251 -3.41 -1.18 -2.98
C LEU A 251 -3.35 -0.10 -4.08
N LYS A 252 -2.36 0.81 -4.03
CA LYS A 252 -2.18 1.82 -5.10
C LYS A 252 -1.68 1.16 -6.38
N LEU A 253 -0.78 0.19 -6.26
CA LEU A 253 -0.31 -0.60 -7.39
C LEU A 253 -1.50 -1.29 -8.05
N LEU A 254 -2.34 -1.97 -7.26
CA LEU A 254 -3.55 -2.63 -7.75
C LEU A 254 -4.46 -1.64 -8.49
N GLU A 255 -4.80 -0.51 -7.87
CA GLU A 255 -5.68 0.45 -8.52
C GLU A 255 -5.10 1.07 -9.77
N ALA A 256 -3.83 1.46 -9.75
CA ALA A 256 -3.19 2.07 -10.91
C ALA A 256 -3.11 1.07 -12.07
N TRP A 257 -2.77 -0.19 -11.79
CA TRP A 257 -2.79 -1.27 -12.77
C TRP A 257 -4.19 -1.46 -13.37
N ILE A 258 -5.24 -1.40 -12.53
CA ILE A 258 -6.62 -1.47 -13.01
C ILE A 258 -6.95 -0.29 -13.94
N TYR A 259 -6.58 0.94 -13.57
CA TYR A 259 -6.87 2.10 -14.43
C TYR A 259 -6.10 2.07 -15.75
N GLU A 260 -4.87 1.54 -15.74
CA GLU A 260 -4.04 1.39 -16.93
C GLU A 260 -4.59 0.34 -17.91
N HIS A 261 -5.12 -0.77 -17.40
CA HIS A 261 -5.61 -1.87 -18.24
C HIS A 261 -7.11 -1.81 -18.54
N PHE A 262 -7.88 -1.01 -17.78
CA PHE A 262 -9.33 -0.90 -17.91
C PHE A 262 -9.75 0.58 -18.02
N GLU A 263 -9.42 1.22 -19.13
CA GLU A 263 -9.68 2.64 -19.40
C GLU A 263 -11.15 3.06 -19.16
N CYS A 264 -12.11 2.16 -19.38
CA CYS A 264 -13.54 2.42 -19.13
C CYS A 264 -13.85 2.71 -17.65
N LEU A 265 -13.07 2.15 -16.72
CA LEU A 265 -13.20 2.39 -15.29
C LEU A 265 -12.58 3.75 -14.90
N ALA A 266 -11.58 4.24 -15.64
CA ALA A 266 -11.00 5.56 -15.44
C ALA A 266 -11.98 6.68 -15.84
N SER A 267 -12.72 6.52 -16.94
CA SER A 267 -13.71 7.52 -17.39
C SER A 267 -14.90 7.70 -16.43
N THR A 268 -15.23 6.70 -15.62
CA THR A 268 -16.39 6.71 -14.73
C THR A 268 -16.16 7.53 -13.44
N LEU A 269 -14.90 7.85 -13.10
CA LEU A 269 -14.53 8.70 -11.97
C LEU A 269 -14.19 10.15 -12.35
N ASN A 270 -14.21 10.49 -13.65
CA ASN A 270 -13.98 11.87 -14.11
C ASN A 270 -15.21 12.79 -13.98
N ILE A 271 -16.31 12.35 -13.37
CA ILE A 271 -17.44 13.21 -13.03
C ILE A 271 -17.16 13.90 -11.68
N HIS A 272 -16.14 14.76 -11.64
CA HIS A 272 -16.03 15.96 -10.78
C HIS A 272 -14.72 16.73 -11.00
N TYR A 273 -14.20 16.76 -12.24
CA TYR A 273 -13.13 17.70 -12.60
C TYR A 273 -13.71 18.85 -13.41
N GLY A 274 -14.36 19.77 -12.71
CA GLY A 274 -14.55 21.15 -13.19
C GLY A 274 -13.29 21.93 -12.87
N VAL A 275 -12.54 22.30 -13.92
CA VAL A 275 -11.51 23.33 -13.86
C VAL A 275 -12.18 24.63 -13.36
N SER A 276 -11.67 25.19 -12.28
CA SER A 276 -11.81 26.60 -11.91
C SER A 276 -10.64 26.96 -11.02
#